data_AF-A0A846U5H8-F1
#
_entry.id   AF-A0A846U5H8-F1
#
_cell.length_a   1.000
_cell.length_b   1.000
_cell.length_c   1.000
_cell.angle_alpha   90.00
_cell.angle_beta   90.00
_cell.angle_gamma   90.00
#
_symmetry.space_group_name_H-M   'P 1'
#
loop_
_entity.id
_entity.type
_entity.pdbx_description
1 polymer ?
#
loop_
_entity_poly.entity_id
_entity_poly.type
_entity_poly.pdbx_seq_one_letter_code
_entity_poly.pdbx_strand_id
1 'polypeptide(L)' 'MIHEVFTYLRVRDTAAAMAFYAEAFGAKELFRLSEPSGRIGHAEMQLGPSVLMLSDPFPEYGMQRRYTALMNEPSTQ' A
#
# COMPACT_ATOMS: atom_id res chain seq x y z
N MET A 1 -23.63 -5.05 -12.52
CA MET A 1 -23.01 -3.72 -12.34
C MET A 1 -21.95 -3.82 -11.26
N ILE A 2 -20.85 -3.08 -11.39
CA ILE A 2 -19.82 -2.97 -10.34
C ILE A 2 -20.37 -2.02 -9.26
N HIS A 3 -20.20 -2.37 -7.98
CA HIS A 3 -20.77 -1.61 -6.85
C HIS A 3 -19.73 -0.70 -6.18
N GLU A 4 -18.50 -1.20 -6.01
CA GLU A 4 -17.41 -0.48 -5.35
C GLU A 4 -16.06 -0.83 -6.00
N VAL A 5 -15.10 0.08 -5.83
CA VAL A 5 -13.71 -0.08 -6.25
C VAL A 5 -12.83 0.46 -5.14
N PHE A 6 -11.77 -0.27 -4.81
CA PHE A 6 -10.83 0.10 -3.77
C PHE A 6 -9.47 0.43 -4.36
N THR A 7 -8.84 1.45 -3.81
CA THR A 7 -7.45 1.78 -4.14
C THR A 7 -6.53 0.88 -3.34
N TYR A 8 -5.56 0.26 -4.01
CA TYR A 8 -4.54 -0.56 -3.37
C TYR A 8 -3.15 0.07 -3.56
N LEU A 9 -2.57 0.59 -2.48
CA LEU A 9 -1.28 1.27 -2.50
C LEU A 9 -0.15 0.36 -2.02
N ARG A 10 0.88 0.24 -2.84
CA ARG A 10 2.16 -0.35 -2.41
C ARG A 10 3.07 0.74 -1.89
N VAL A 11 3.30 0.76 -0.58
CA VAL A 11 4.09 1.79 0.10
C VAL A 11 5.43 1.23 0.62
N ARG A 12 6.44 2.08 0.87
CA ARG A 12 7.77 1.60 1.28
C ARG A 12 7.75 1.05 2.71
N ASP A 13 7.00 1.74 3.56
CA ASP A 13 6.76 1.42 4.96
C ASP A 13 5.26 1.62 5.20
N THR A 14 4.53 0.52 5.26
CA THR A 14 3.07 0.53 5.43
C THR A 14 2.68 0.94 6.83
N ALA A 15 3.44 0.53 7.86
CA ALA A 15 3.14 0.91 9.23
C ALA A 15 3.23 2.43 9.41
N ALA A 16 4.29 3.06 8.89
CA ALA A 16 4.44 4.51 8.91
C ALA A 16 3.35 5.23 8.09
N ALA A 17 2.98 4.69 6.92
CA ALA A 17 1.91 5.26 6.12
C ALA A 17 0.56 5.19 6.85
N MET A 18 0.25 4.06 7.49
CA MET A 18 -0.97 3.89 8.27
C MET A 18 -1.03 4.87 9.44
N ALA A 19 0.08 5.04 10.18
CA ALA A 19 0.17 6.03 11.26
C ALA A 19 -0.08 7.45 10.75
N PHE A 20 0.52 7.82 9.62
CA PHE A 20 0.27 9.11 8.98
C PHE A 20 -1.19 9.29 8.59
N TYR A 21 -1.83 8.29 7.98
CA TYR A 21 -3.24 8.41 7.59
C TYR A 21 -4.18 8.50 8.80
N ALA A 22 -3.84 7.81 9.89
CA ALA A 22 -4.57 7.92 11.15
C ALA A 22 -4.45 9.33 11.75
N GLU A 23 -3.24 9.90 11.79
CA GLU A 23 -2.99 11.23 12.36
C GLU A 23 -3.56 12.35 11.48
N ALA A 24 -3.26 12.35 10.19
CA ALA A 24 -3.57 13.44 9.28
C ALA A 24 -5.04 13.45 8.83
N PHE A 25 -5.67 12.28 8.74
CA PHE A 25 -7.02 12.13 8.17
C PHE A 25 -8.01 11.41 9.09
N GLY A 26 -7.60 11.03 10.31
CA GLY A 26 -8.47 10.30 11.24
C GLY A 26 -8.83 8.90 10.75
N ALA A 27 -8.02 8.34 9.85
CA ALA A 27 -8.31 7.04 9.27
C ALA A 27 -8.16 5.91 10.30
N LYS A 28 -9.02 4.89 10.20
CA LYS A 28 -9.08 3.80 11.18
C LYS A 28 -8.62 2.50 10.55
N GLU A 29 -7.71 1.81 11.22
CA GLU A 29 -7.35 0.46 10.84
C GLU A 29 -8.56 -0.48 10.99
N LEU A 30 -8.86 -1.20 9.92
CA LEU A 30 -9.91 -2.21 9.89
C LEU A 30 -9.31 -3.61 9.94
N PHE A 31 -8.18 -3.81 9.24
CA PHE A 31 -7.54 -5.10 9.11
C PHE A 31 -6.04 -4.94 8.85
N ARG A 32 -5.25 -5.91 9.32
CA ARG A 32 -3.82 -6.02 9.04
C ARG A 32 -3.38 -7.49 9.03
N LEU A 33 -2.66 -7.86 7.98
CA LEU A 33 -1.93 -9.11 7.84
C LEU A 33 -0.43 -8.81 7.79
N SER A 34 0.27 -9.21 8.85
CA SER A 34 1.72 -9.07 8.96
C SER A 34 2.42 -10.42 8.86
N GLU A 35 3.58 -10.43 8.20
CA GLU A 35 4.51 -11.56 8.23
C GLU A 35 5.22 -11.65 9.59
N PRO A 36 5.82 -12.81 9.93
CA PRO A 36 6.71 -12.93 11.08
C PRO A 36 7.91 -11.95 11.03
N SER A 37 8.30 -11.52 9.82
CA SER A 37 9.34 -10.50 9.59
C SER A 37 8.95 -9.09 10.04
N GLY A 38 7.65 -8.86 10.30
CA GLY A 38 7.08 -7.54 10.60
C GLY A 38 6.57 -6.78 9.37
N ARG A 39 6.86 -7.25 8.14
CA ARG A 39 6.32 -6.66 6.91
C ARG A 39 4.81 -6.84 6.83
N ILE A 40 4.13 -5.83 6.30
CA ILE A 40 2.68 -5.86 6.11
C ILE A 40 2.37 -6.32 4.69
N GLY A 41 1.84 -7.54 4.56
CA GLY A 41 1.39 -8.11 3.28
C GLY A 41 0.08 -7.49 2.80
N HIS A 42 -0.80 -7.13 3.73
CA HIS A 42 -2.06 -6.47 3.43
C HIS A 42 -2.56 -5.69 4.66
N ALA A 43 -3.08 -4.49 4.45
CA ALA A 43 -3.78 -3.71 5.46
C ALA A 43 -4.95 -2.96 4.83
N GLU A 44 -5.97 -2.70 5.65
CA GLU A 44 -7.15 -1.94 5.27
C GLU A 44 -7.37 -0.81 6.26
N MET A 45 -7.65 0.38 5.72
CA MET A 45 -7.95 1.56 6.50
C MET A 45 -9.23 2.24 6.02
N GLN A 46 -10.16 2.49 6.94
CA GLN A 46 -11.32 3.33 6.69
C GLN A 46 -10.88 4.79 6.59
N LEU A 47 -11.10 5.41 5.44
CA LEU A 47 -10.83 6.82 5.17
C LEU A 47 -12.13 7.49 4.69
N GLY A 48 -12.84 8.15 5.60
CA GLY A 48 -14.16 8.70 5.31
C GLY A 48 -15.13 7.58 4.88
N PRO A 49 -15.77 7.67 3.69
CA PRO A 49 -16.65 6.62 3.17
C PRO A 49 -15.91 5.47 2.45
N SER A 50 -14.61 5.58 2.21
CA SER A 50 -13.85 4.63 1.38
C SER A 50 -12.89 3.78 2.21
N VAL A 51 -12.58 2.59 1.71
CA VAL A 51 -11.49 1.77 2.25
C VAL A 51 -10.24 1.95 1.40
N LEU A 52 -9.14 2.30 2.06
CA LEU A 52 -7.80 2.33 1.48
C LEU A 52 -7.09 1.02 1.82
N MET A 53 -6.66 0.28 0.81
CA MET A 53 -5.89 -0.94 0.98
C MET A 53 -4.40 -0.64 0.77
N LEU A 54 -3.53 -1.23 1.60
CA LEU A 54 -2.08 -0.99 1.53
C LEU A 54 -1.28 -2.28 1.70
N SER A 55 -0.05 -2.29 1.18
CA SER A 55 0.96 -3.29 1.52
C SER A 55 2.38 -2.74 1.40
N ASP A 56 3.32 -3.43 2.06
CA ASP A 56 4.74 -3.25 1.79
C ASP A 56 5.07 -3.76 0.38
N PRO A 57 6.24 -3.40 -0.18
CA PRO A 57 6.69 -3.93 -1.44
C PRO A 57 7.19 -5.35 -1.22
N PHE A 58 6.93 -6.23 -2.18
CA PHE A 58 7.50 -7.57 -2.26
C PHE A 58 8.16 -7.77 -3.62
N PRO A 59 9.34 -7.17 -3.86
CA PRO A 59 10.05 -7.28 -5.13
C PRO A 59 10.35 -8.73 -5.54
N GLU A 60 10.55 -9.62 -4.58
CA GLU A 60 10.72 -11.07 -4.76
C GLU A 60 9.53 -11.74 -5.47
N TYR A 61 8.36 -11.11 -5.44
CA TYR A 61 7.14 -11.53 -6.14
C TYR A 61 6.75 -10.55 -7.27
N GLY A 62 7.67 -9.69 -7.71
CA GLY A 62 7.40 -8.66 -8.72
C GLY A 62 6.50 -7.51 -8.22
N MET A 63 6.19 -7.45 -6.92
CA MET A 63 5.31 -6.47 -6.33
C MET A 63 6.09 -5.25 -5.82
N GLN A 64 6.74 -4.52 -6.73
CA GLN A 64 7.57 -3.37 -6.40
C GLN A 64 6.83 -2.03 -6.49
N ARG A 65 7.37 -0.99 -5.85
CA ARG A 65 7.02 0.40 -6.13
C ARG A 65 7.54 0.79 -7.52
N ARG A 66 6.65 1.16 -8.42
CA ARG A 66 6.96 1.41 -9.84
C ARG A 66 7.68 2.74 -10.15
N TYR A 67 8.01 3.56 -9.15
CA TYR A 67 8.59 4.88 -9.40
C TYR A 67 10.06 4.83 -9.82
N THR A 68 10.86 3.89 -9.29
CA THR A 68 12.30 3.81 -9.62
C THR A 68 12.59 3.01 -10.89
N ALA A 69 11.71 2.08 -11.27
CA ALA A 69 11.91 1.24 -12.46
C ALA A 69 11.88 2.05 -13.77
N LEU A 70 11.12 3.16 -13.82
CA LEU A 70 11.03 4.00 -15.01
C LEU A 70 12.28 4.86 -15.28
N MET A 71 13.19 4.98 -14.31
CA MET A 71 14.43 5.76 -14.46
C MET A 71 15.65 4.89 -14.79
N ASN A 72 15.52 3.56 -14.72
CA ASN A 72 16.62 2.61 -14.92
C ASN A 72 16.45 1.70 -16.15
N GLU A 73 15.40 1.89 -16.95
CA GLU A 73 15.37 1.30 -18.29
C GLU A 73 16.33 2.12 -19.17
N PRO A 74 17.43 1.55 -19.70
CA PRO A 74 18.16 2.21 -20.76
C PRO A 74 17.16 2.45 -21.89
N SER A 75 17.00 3.72 -22.27
CA SER A 75 16.22 4.12 -23.43
C SER A 75 16.72 3.36 -24.65
N THR A 76 16.11 2.20 -24.91
CA THR A 76 16.43 1.39 -26.06
C THR A 76 15.62 2.00 -27.19
N GLN A 77 16.30 2.84 -27.96
CA GLN A 77 15.94 3.09 -29.34
C GLN A 77 16.12 1.81 -30.16
#